data_AF-A0A0G0IJZ5-F1
#
_entry.id   AF-A0A0G0IJZ5-F1
#
_cell.length_a   1.000
_cell.length_b   1.000
_cell.length_c   1.000
_cell.angle_alpha   90.00
_cell.angle_beta   90.00
_cell.angle_gamma   90.00
#
_symmetry.space_group_name_H-M   'P 1'
#
loop_
_entity.id
_entity.type
_entity.pdbx_description
1 polymer ?
#
loop_
_entity_poly.entity_id
_entity_poly.type
_entity_poly.pdbx_seq_one_letter_code
_entity_poly.pdbx_strand_id
1 'polypeptide(L)' 'MALDLSNQKISEALILEIKDALKSVKSHGSVEIYIQGGLVTQITVRNIKKTNSKFGQKS' A
#
# COMPACT_ATOMS: atom_id res chain seq x y z
N MET A 1 -26.95 14.35 -6.52
CA MET A 1 -25.62 14.19 -7.14
C MET A 1 -25.15 12.78 -6.85
N ALA A 2 -24.75 12.00 -7.86
CA ALA A 2 -24.08 10.73 -7.61
C ALA A 2 -22.71 11.04 -6.99
N LEU A 3 -22.39 10.43 -5.84
CA LEU A 3 -21.05 10.54 -5.28
C LEU A 3 -20.09 9.75 -6.18
N ASP A 4 -18.96 10.36 -6.55
CA ASP A 4 -17.90 9.70 -7.30
C ASP A 4 -17.04 8.86 -6.35
N LEU A 5 -17.44 7.60 -6.16
CA LEU A 5 -16.82 6.69 -5.22
C LEU A 5 -15.63 5.99 -5.86
N SER A 6 -14.46 6.07 -5.21
CA SER A 6 -13.23 5.50 -5.76
C SER A 6 -13.25 3.97 -5.84
N ASN A 7 -14.12 3.30 -5.08
CA ASN A 7 -14.29 1.85 -5.14
C ASN A 7 -15.22 1.39 -6.28
N GLN A 8 -15.97 2.30 -6.89
CA GLN A 8 -16.84 2.02 -8.05
C GLN A 8 -16.22 2.55 -9.33
N LYS A 9 -15.57 3.71 -9.26
CA LYS A 9 -14.88 4.34 -10.38
C LYS A 9 -13.45 4.68 -9.96
N ILE A 10 -12.55 3.73 -10.21
CA ILE A 10 -11.13 3.93 -9.92
C ILE A 10 -10.57 4.93 -10.95
N SER A 11 -10.16 6.11 -10.48
CA SER A 11 -9.57 7.13 -11.34
C SER A 11 -8.14 6.76 -11.76
N GLU A 12 -7.68 7.30 -12.90
CA GLU A 12 -6.28 7.11 -13.33
C GLU A 12 -5.28 7.66 -12.30
N ALA A 13 -5.62 8.78 -11.64
CA ALA A 13 -4.80 9.35 -10.57
C ALA A 13 -4.62 8.36 -9.40
N LEU A 14 -5.70 7.75 -8.93
CA LEU A 14 -5.64 6.76 -7.86
C LEU A 14 -4.83 5.51 -8.28
N ILE A 15 -4.93 5.10 -9.54
CA ILE A 15 -4.10 4.01 -10.07
C ILE A 15 -2.62 4.38 -10.03
N LEU A 16 -2.26 5.62 -10.39
CA LEU A 16 -0.88 6.10 -10.34
C LEU A 16 -0.36 6.14 -8.89
N GLU A 17 -1.15 6.66 -7.95
CA GLU A 17 -0.80 6.68 -6.53
C GLU A 17 -0.56 5.27 -5.96
N ILE A 18 -1.43 4.31 -6.28
CA ILE A 18 -1.26 2.91 -5.87
C ILE A 18 0.00 2.31 -6.51
N LYS A 19 0.26 2.57 -7.80
CA LYS A 19 1.47 2.09 -8.48
C LYS A 19 2.74 2.65 -7.83
N ASP A 20 2.74 3.92 -7.48
CA ASP A 20 3.91 4.56 -6.87
C ASP A 20 4.12 4.09 -5.43
N ALA A 21 3.04 3.89 -4.66
CA ALA A 21 3.10 3.26 -3.34
C ALA A 21 3.74 1.87 -3.41
N LEU A 22 3.32 1.02 -4.36
CA LEU A 22 3.89 -0.31 -4.57
C LEU A 22 5.38 -0.25 -4.96
N LYS A 23 5.77 0.61 -5.90
CA LYS A 23 7.17 0.79 -6.34
C LYS A 23 8.09 1.34 -5.24
N SER A 24 7.52 2.02 -4.24
CA SER A 24 8.27 2.57 -3.12
C SER A 24 8.74 1.49 -2.14
N VAL A 25 8.09 0.32 -2.13
CA VAL A 25 8.53 -0.85 -1.35
C VAL A 25 9.72 -1.52 -2.05
N LYS A 26 10.94 -1.32 -1.53
CA LYS A 26 12.17 -1.77 -2.21
C LYS A 26 12.56 -3.22 -1.96
N SER A 27 12.17 -3.79 -0.82
CA SER A 27 12.60 -5.14 -0.44
C SER A 27 11.49 -5.91 0.27
N HIS A 28 11.16 -5.54 1.50
CA HIS A 28 10.05 -6.12 2.25
C HIS A 28 9.18 -4.97 2.77
N GLY A 29 7.89 -5.21 2.90
CA GLY A 29 6.97 -4.18 3.35
C GLY A 29 5.52 -4.55 3.18
N SER A 30 4.65 -3.60 3.46
CA SER A 30 3.22 -3.63 3.16
C SER A 30 2.79 -2.31 2.54
N VAL A 31 1.75 -2.39 1.70
CA VAL A 31 0.95 -1.24 1.28
C VAL A 31 -0.46 -1.51 1.79
N GLU A 32 -1.02 -0.55 2.52
CA GLU A 32 -2.32 -0.65 3.17
C GLU A 32 -3.21 0.48 2.62
N ILE A 33 -4.39 0.12 2.10
CA ILE A 33 -5.34 1.08 1.50
C ILE A 33 -6.56 1.14 2.41
N TYR A 34 -6.87 2.35 2.88
CA TYR A 34 -8.00 2.62 3.76
C TYR A 34 -9.13 3.26 2.96
N ILE A 35 -10.31 2.68 3.10
CA ILE A 35 -11.54 3.12 2.42
C ILE A 35 -12.55 3.54 3.48
N GLN A 36 -13.09 4.76 3.36
CA GLN A 36 -14.16 5.28 4.19
C GLN A 36 -15.27 5.84 3.31
N GLY A 37 -16.50 5.37 3.52
CA GLY A 37 -17.65 5.83 2.72
C GLY A 37 -17.53 5.57 1.22
N GLY A 38 -16.79 4.54 0.80
CA GLY A 38 -16.55 4.21 -0.62
C GLY A 38 -15.41 5.00 -1.27
N LEU A 39 -14.73 5.86 -0.52
CA LEU A 39 -13.58 6.66 -0.96
C LEU A 39 -12.29 6.14 -0.32
N VAL A 40 -11.24 5.96 -1.12
CA VAL A 40 -9.87 5.81 -0.64
C VAL A 40 -9.51 7.12 0.03
N THR A 41 -9.22 7.05 1.32
CA THR A 41 -8.89 8.22 2.14
C THR A 41 -7.43 8.23 2.54
N GLN A 42 -6.77 7.07 2.54
CA GLN A 42 -5.37 6.95 2.90
C GLN A 42 -4.73 5.73 2.24
N ILE A 43 -3.48 5.91 1.78
CA ILE A 43 -2.57 4.84 1.39
C ILE A 43 -1.37 4.92 2.33
N THR A 44 -1.12 3.84 3.06
CA THR A 44 0.04 3.74 3.96
C THR A 44 1.04 2.78 3.38
N VAL A 45 2.32 3.16 3.38
CA VAL A 45 3.42 2.30 2.97
C VAL A 45 4.32 2.03 4.17
N ARG A 46 4.53 0.75 4.47
CA ARG A 46 5.49 0.31 5.48
C ARG A 46 6.66 -0.38 4.81
N ASN A 47 7.83 0.23 4.87
CA ASN A 47 9.08 -0.39 4.45
C ASN A 47 9.71 -1.17 5.62
N ILE A 48 10.00 -2.45 5.40
CA ILE A 48 10.56 -3.35 6.41
C ILE A 48 11.96 -3.75 5.96
N LYS A 49 12.96 -3.35 6.75
CA LYS A 49 14.32 -3.86 6.62
C LYS A 49 14.48 -5.07 7.54
N LYS A 50 14.68 -6.25 6.96
CA LYS A 50 15.08 -7.43 7.74
C LYS A 50 16.55 -7.28 8.13
N THR A 51 16.85 -7.39 9.41
CA THR A 51 18.22 -7.37 9.94
C THR A 51 18.58 -8.77 10.42
N ASN A 52 19.59 -9.39 9.82
CA ASN A 52 20.22 -10.68 10.18
C ASN A 52 19.28 -11.86 10.52
N SER A 53 19.01 -12.72 9.54
CA SER A 53 18.40 -14.05 9.70
C SER A 53 19.38 -15.14 10.18
N LYS A 54 20.50 -14.79 10.83
CA LYS A 54 21.52 -15.75 11.32
C LYS A 54 21.45 -16.08 12.83
N PHE A 55 20.49 -15.58 13.59
CA PHE A 55 20.33 -15.91 15.02
C PHE A 55 19.32 -17.03 15.28
N GLY A 56 19.44 -18.16 14.58
CA GLY A 56 18.52 -19.28 14.78
C GLY A 56 18.92 -20.65 14.22
N GLN A 57 19.97 -20.75 13.40
CA GLN A 57 20.55 -22.06 13.07
C GLN A 57 21.56 -22.41 14.16
N LYS A 58 21.09 -23.13 15.18
CA LYS A 58 21.98 -23.90 16.07
C LYS A 58 22.72 -24.90 15.18
N SER A 59 24.05 -24.83 15.21
CA SER A 59 24.97 -25.84 14.68
C SER A 59 24.75 -27.21 15.33
#